data_AF-A0A1I4JI60-F1
#
_entry.id   AF-A0A1I4JI60-F1
#
_cell.length_a   1.000
_cell.length_b   1.000
_cell.length_c   1.000
_cell.angle_alpha   90.00
_cell.angle_beta   90.00
_cell.angle_gamma   90.00
#
_symmetry.space_group_name_H-M   'P 1'
#
loop_
_entity.id
_entity.type
_entity.pdbx_description
1 polymer ?
#
loop_
_entity_poly.entity_id
_entity_poly.type
_entity_poly.pdbx_seq_one_letter_code
_entity_poly.pdbx_strand_id
1 'polypeptide(L)'
;MVRRLVPDYDFIMNVNDDFIDSFVNVPLGIPNMLMNLLEERDEDIGDKRLITFINHPDWESLDQNERAITYKMLNEGKIDEAHDYHVQYALDFIEKYPQFKPMIKGVEDSKLGFLENIFKL
;
A
#
# COMPACT_ATOMS: atom_id res chain seq x y z
N MET A 1 -3.79 -19.40 -1.10
CA MET A 1 -4.42 -18.60 -2.16
C MET A 1 -3.97 -17.20 -1.85
N VAL A 2 -3.23 -16.58 -2.76
CA VAL A 2 -2.57 -15.29 -2.48
C VAL A 2 -3.47 -14.21 -3.05
N ARG A 3 -3.99 -13.35 -2.17
CA ARG A 3 -4.79 -12.17 -2.55
C ARG A 3 -3.85 -11.10 -3.12
N ARG A 4 -4.29 -10.34 -4.11
CA ARG A 4 -3.54 -9.22 -4.69
C ARG A 4 -4.47 -8.05 -4.98
N LEU A 5 -4.01 -6.83 -4.71
CA LEU A 5 -4.66 -5.61 -5.22
C LEU A 5 -4.43 -5.47 -6.73
N VAL A 6 -5.49 -5.25 -7.48
CA VAL A 6 -5.42 -4.89 -8.90
C VAL A 6 -5.44 -3.37 -9.01
N PRO A 7 -4.32 -2.71 -9.37
CA PRO A 7 -4.27 -1.26 -9.44
C PRO A 7 -5.09 -0.71 -10.60
N ASP A 8 -5.64 0.49 -10.44
CA ASP A 8 -6.18 1.27 -11.54
C ASP A 8 -5.16 2.29 -12.04
N TYR A 9 -4.21 1.85 -12.87
CA TYR A 9 -3.15 2.72 -13.39
C TYR A 9 -3.68 3.90 -14.20
N ASP A 10 -4.82 3.75 -14.89
CA ASP A 10 -5.42 4.87 -15.63
C ASP A 10 -5.87 5.97 -14.67
N PHE A 11 -6.46 5.61 -13.53
CA PHE A 11 -6.78 6.56 -12.47
C PHE A 11 -5.52 7.13 -11.83
N ILE A 12 -4.61 6.27 -11.35
CA ILE A 12 -3.39 6.63 -10.62
C ILE A 12 -2.57 7.66 -11.40
N MET A 13 -2.34 7.46 -12.70
CA MET A 13 -1.52 8.35 -13.52
C MET A 13 -2.18 9.70 -13.80
N ASN A 14 -3.48 9.85 -13.54
CA ASN A 14 -4.26 11.05 -13.83
C ASN A 14 -4.84 11.71 -12.58
N VAL A 15 -4.49 11.25 -11.36
CA VAL A 15 -4.93 11.91 -10.13
C VAL A 15 -4.36 13.33 -10.04
N ASN A 16 -5.14 14.25 -9.49
CA ASN A 16 -4.70 15.62 -9.26
C ASN A 16 -3.86 15.74 -7.97
N ASP A 17 -3.20 16.88 -7.78
CA ASP A 17 -2.35 17.11 -6.60
C ASP A 17 -3.18 17.13 -5.31
N ASP A 18 -4.40 17.66 -5.35
CA ASP A 18 -5.32 17.65 -4.20
C ASP A 18 -5.57 16.22 -3.67
N PHE A 19 -5.65 15.22 -4.56
CA PHE A 19 -5.80 13.82 -4.18
C PHE A 19 -4.57 13.33 -3.41
N ILE A 20 -3.37 13.64 -3.88
CA ILE A 20 -2.11 13.26 -3.23
C ILE A 20 -1.95 13.96 -1.90
N ASP A 21 -2.22 15.26 -1.86
CA ASP A 21 -2.20 16.04 -0.62
C ASP A 21 -3.19 15.44 0.39
N SER A 22 -4.38 15.06 -0.04
CA SER A 22 -5.35 14.39 0.83
C SER A 22 -4.85 13.02 1.33
N PHE A 23 -4.09 12.29 0.52
CA PHE A 23 -3.53 10.97 0.86
C PHE A 23 -2.40 11.08 1.89
N VAL A 24 -1.41 11.95 1.63
CA VAL A 24 -0.25 12.10 2.54
C VAL A 24 -0.63 12.77 3.86
N ASN A 25 -1.77 13.47 3.92
CA ASN A 25 -2.29 14.09 5.15
C ASN A 25 -3.27 13.20 5.94
N VAL A 26 -3.38 11.91 5.61
CA VAL A 26 -4.20 10.98 6.40
C VAL A 26 -3.57 10.75 7.79
N PRO A 27 -4.32 10.93 8.89
CA PRO A 27 -3.80 10.77 10.25
C PRO A 27 -3.76 9.30 10.71
N LEU A 28 -3.29 8.41 9.84
CA LEU A 28 -3.11 6.97 10.10
C LEU A 28 -1.88 6.45 9.35
N GLY A 29 -1.51 5.21 9.67
CA GLY A 29 -0.54 4.45 8.90
C GLY A 29 -0.95 4.32 7.45
N ILE A 30 -0.18 4.92 6.54
CA ILE A 30 -0.40 4.80 5.10
C ILE A 30 0.10 3.42 4.63
N PRO A 31 -0.75 2.61 3.97
CA PRO A 31 -0.35 1.32 3.43
C PRO A 31 0.79 1.46 2.42
N ASN A 32 1.86 0.68 2.60
CA ASN A 32 3.00 0.65 1.69
C ASN A 32 2.57 0.35 0.25
N MET A 33 1.61 -0.56 0.06
CA MET A 33 1.11 -0.88 -1.28
C MET A 33 0.49 0.34 -1.97
N LEU A 34 -0.28 1.16 -1.25
CA LEU A 34 -0.91 2.35 -1.84
C LEU A 34 0.09 3.48 -2.04
N MET A 35 1.07 3.62 -1.14
CA MET A 35 2.18 4.56 -1.30
C MET A 35 2.97 4.25 -2.58
N ASN A 36 3.38 2.99 -2.77
CA ASN A 36 4.14 2.55 -3.95
C ASN A 36 3.37 2.78 -5.26
N LEU A 37 2.03 2.65 -5.25
CA LEU A 37 1.22 2.93 -6.43
C LEU A 37 1.25 4.41 -6.81
N LEU A 38 1.20 5.32 -5.83
CA LEU A 38 1.26 6.75 -6.11
C LEU A 38 2.67 7.26 -6.39
N GLU A 39 3.71 6.56 -5.92
CA GLU A 39 5.10 6.87 -6.23
C GLU A 39 5.38 6.78 -7.75
N GLU A 40 4.64 5.93 -8.49
CA GLU A 40 4.71 5.90 -9.97
C GLU A 40 4.24 7.20 -10.63
N ARG A 41 3.33 7.94 -9.97
CA ARG A 41 2.83 9.24 -10.46
C ARG A 41 3.63 10.40 -9.88
N ASP A 42 4.02 10.32 -8.61
CA ASP A 42 4.66 11.38 -7.85
C ASP A 42 5.84 10.82 -7.04
N GLU A 43 7.03 10.91 -7.62
CA GLU A 43 8.27 10.36 -7.03
C GLU A 43 8.60 10.98 -5.66
N ASP A 44 8.09 12.20 -5.39
CA ASP A 44 8.33 12.94 -4.15
C ASP A 44 7.26 12.66 -3.08
N ILE A 45 6.31 11.75 -3.31
CA ILE A 45 5.22 11.49 -2.36
C ILE A 45 5.72 11.04 -0.97
N GLY A 46 6.82 10.29 -0.93
CA GLY A 46 7.49 9.90 0.30
C GLY A 46 8.00 11.12 1.08
N ASP A 47 8.63 12.06 0.39
CA ASP A 47 9.13 13.31 0.98
C ASP A 47 7.98 14.19 1.48
N LYS A 48 6.88 14.27 0.72
CA LYS A 48 5.66 14.96 1.15
C LYS A 48 5.12 14.36 2.45
N ARG A 49 5.08 13.03 2.56
CA ARG A 49 4.68 12.34 3.79
C ARG A 49 5.65 12.62 4.94
N LEU A 50 6.97 12.59 4.71
CA LEU A 50 7.98 12.92 5.72
C LEU A 50 7.81 14.35 6.25
N ILE A 51 7.49 15.33 5.40
CA ILE A 51 7.21 16.71 5.83
C ILE A 51 6.02 16.76 6.80
N THR A 52 4.99 15.93 6.60
CA THR A 52 3.84 15.89 7.53
C THR A 52 4.23 15.46 8.95
N PHE A 53 5.27 14.65 9.09
CA PHE A 53 5.78 14.20 10.40
C PHE A 53 6.38 15.34 11.23
N ILE A 54 6.80 16.44 10.60
CA ILE A 54 7.24 17.64 11.33
C ILE A 54 6.09 18.21 12.17
N ASN A 55 4.87 18.19 11.62
CA ASN A 55 3.67 18.70 12.28
C ASN A 55 2.99 17.62 13.14
N HIS A 56 3.13 16.35 12.76
CA HIS A 56 2.52 15.20 13.41
C HIS A 56 3.54 14.05 13.60
N PRO A 57 4.49 14.18 14.54
CA PRO A 57 5.57 13.19 14.71
C PRO A 57 5.08 11.78 15.08
N ASP A 58 3.88 11.67 15.65
CA ASP A 58 3.25 10.39 16.00
C ASP A 58 2.90 9.55 14.77
N TRP A 59 2.68 10.18 13.61
CA TRP A 59 2.30 9.47 12.38
C TRP A 59 3.42 8.61 11.81
N GLU A 60 4.68 8.97 12.02
CA GLU A 60 5.82 8.15 11.58
C GLU A 60 5.72 6.74 12.17
N SER A 61 5.41 6.64 13.46
CA SER A 61 5.24 5.34 14.12
C SER A 61 4.07 4.53 13.55
N LEU A 62 3.02 5.21 13.08
CA LEU A 62 1.86 4.56 12.49
C LEU A 62 2.20 3.95 11.12
N ASP A 63 2.97 4.65 10.30
CA ASP A 63 3.43 4.18 8.98
C ASP A 63 4.39 2.99 9.12
N GLN A 64 5.15 2.91 10.23
CA GLN A 64 6.05 1.78 10.50
C GLN A 64 5.34 0.52 11.02
N ASN A 65 4.10 0.62 11.52
CA ASN A 65 3.40 -0.52 12.12
C ASN A 65 3.18 -1.66 11.14
N GLU A 66 2.80 -1.35 9.89
CA GLU A 66 2.62 -2.35 8.85
C GLU A 66 3.94 -3.13 8.61
N ARG A 67 5.05 -2.40 8.41
CA ARG A 67 6.38 -2.99 8.19
C ARG A 67 6.85 -3.83 9.36
N ALA A 68 6.66 -3.36 10.59
CA ALA A 68 7.06 -4.09 11.79
C ALA A 68 6.35 -5.45 11.88
N ILE A 69 5.06 -5.50 11.56
CA ILE A 69 4.28 -6.74 11.58
C ILE A 69 4.69 -7.67 10.44
N THR A 70 4.81 -7.16 9.22
CA THR A 70 5.14 -8.01 8.06
C THR A 70 6.57 -8.51 8.10
N TYR A 71 7.54 -7.72 8.57
CA TYR A 71 8.92 -8.18 8.78
C TYR A 71 9.02 -9.29 9.82
N LYS A 72 8.22 -9.21 10.89
CA LYS A 72 8.15 -10.31 11.85
C LYS A 72 7.63 -11.61 11.19
N MET A 73 6.57 -11.52 10.40
CA MET A 73 6.02 -12.68 9.67
C MET A 73 7.03 -13.27 8.68
N LEU A 74 7.73 -12.42 7.92
CA LEU A 74 8.77 -12.84 6.98
C LEU A 74 9.93 -13.55 7.69
N ASN A 75 10.38 -13.05 8.85
CA ASN A 75 11.41 -13.70 9.66
C ASN A 75 10.97 -15.07 10.22
N GLU A 76 9.66 -15.27 10.39
CA GLU A 76 9.06 -16.56 10.77
C GLU A 76 8.80 -17.48 9.56
N GLY A 77 9.16 -17.06 8.34
CA GLY A 77 8.94 -17.82 7.10
C GLY A 77 7.50 -17.76 6.57
N LYS A 78 6.65 -16.88 7.13
CA LYS A 78 5.23 -16.73 6.81
C LYS A 78 5.02 -15.73 5.66
N ILE A 79 5.51 -16.11 4.48
CA ILE A 79 5.55 -15.23 3.31
C ILE A 79 4.14 -14.90 2.81
N ASP A 80 3.27 -15.92 2.70
CA ASP A 80 1.90 -15.74 2.22
C ASP A 80 1.08 -14.89 3.20
N GLU A 81 1.24 -15.12 4.51
CA GLU A 81 0.55 -14.34 5.54
C GLU A 81 1.03 -12.89 5.60
N ALA A 82 2.33 -12.63 5.39
CA ALA A 82 2.85 -11.28 5.27
C ALA A 82 2.24 -10.56 4.06
N HIS A 83 2.10 -11.25 2.93
CA HIS A 83 1.47 -10.70 1.74
C HIS A 83 -0.02 -10.42 1.95
N ASP A 84 -0.75 -11.39 2.50
CA ASP A 84 -2.17 -11.24 2.82
C ASP A 84 -2.42 -10.11 3.83
N TYR A 85 -1.48 -9.89 4.76
CA TYR A 85 -1.52 -8.78 5.69
C TYR A 85 -1.40 -7.43 4.96
N HIS A 86 -0.44 -7.27 4.05
CA HIS A 86 -0.30 -6.05 3.25
C HIS A 86 -1.58 -5.72 2.47
N VAL A 87 -2.18 -6.73 1.83
CA VAL A 87 -3.42 -6.54 1.09
C VAL A 87 -4.57 -6.16 2.02
N GLN A 88 -4.74 -6.85 3.14
CA GLN A 88 -5.80 -6.53 4.10
C GLN A 88 -5.63 -5.14 4.68
N TYR A 89 -4.40 -4.75 5.04
CA TYR A 89 -4.09 -3.43 5.58
C TYR A 89 -4.50 -2.30 4.62
N ALA A 90 -4.24 -2.48 3.32
CA ALA A 90 -4.67 -1.55 2.29
C ALA A 90 -6.20 -1.52 2.10
N LEU A 91 -6.86 -2.66 2.19
CA LEU A 91 -8.33 -2.73 2.09
C LEU A 91 -9.03 -2.06 3.27
N ASP A 92 -8.55 -2.31 4.50
CA ASP A 92 -9.06 -1.68 5.71
C ASP A 92 -8.89 -0.14 5.65
N PHE A 93 -7.76 0.31 5.11
CA PHE A 93 -7.51 1.73 4.87
C PHE A 93 -8.50 2.33 3.87
N ILE A 94 -8.75 1.66 2.74
CA ILE A 94 -9.71 2.11 1.72
C ILE A 94 -11.15 2.08 2.25
N GLU A 95 -11.50 1.11 3.08
CA GLU A 95 -12.81 1.07 3.73
C GLU A 95 -13.01 2.29 4.65
N LYS A 96 -11.97 2.67 5.38
CA LYS A 96 -11.99 3.86 6.25
C LYS A 96 -11.92 5.18 5.47
N TYR A 97 -11.25 5.19 4.32
CA TYR A 97 -11.05 6.35 3.46
C TYR A 97 -11.46 6.04 2.00
N PRO A 98 -12.78 5.99 1.73
CA PRO A 98 -13.30 5.54 0.45
C PRO A 98 -12.94 6.44 -0.73
N GLN A 99 -12.48 7.67 -0.50
CA GLN A 99 -11.96 8.53 -1.55
C GLN A 99 -10.75 7.92 -2.26
N PHE A 100 -9.99 7.03 -1.61
CA PHE A 100 -8.83 6.35 -2.21
C PHE A 100 -9.18 5.06 -2.94
N LYS A 101 -10.45 4.62 -2.85
CA LYS A 101 -10.94 3.41 -3.54
C LYS A 101 -10.63 3.39 -5.05
N PRO A 102 -10.71 4.50 -5.81
CA PRO A 102 -10.41 4.49 -7.23
C PRO A 102 -8.96 4.12 -7.58
N MET A 103 -8.02 4.07 -6.62
CA MET A 103 -6.66 3.57 -6.86
C MET A 103 -6.61 2.09 -7.24
N ILE A 104 -7.68 1.32 -6.96
CA ILE A 104 -7.75 -0.11 -7.24
C ILE A 104 -9.00 -0.45 -8.07
N LYS A 105 -8.84 -1.35 -9.05
CA LYS A 105 -9.94 -1.96 -9.80
C LYS A 105 -10.62 -3.07 -9.02
N GLY A 106 -9.89 -3.72 -8.09
CA GLY A 106 -10.41 -4.80 -7.27
C GLY A 106 -9.33 -5.61 -6.57
N VAL A 107 -9.70 -6.82 -6.14
CA VAL A 107 -8.82 -7.81 -5.51
C VAL A 107 -8.92 -9.12 -6.29
N GLU A 108 -7.78 -9.73 -6.59
CA GLU A 108 -7.70 -11.02 -7.26
C GLU A 108 -7.15 -12.08 -6.32
N ASP A 109 -7.75 -13.28 -6.37
CA ASP A 109 -7.28 -14.46 -5.66
C ASP A 109 -6.48 -15.36 -6.61
N SER A 110 -5.19 -15.53 -6.37
CA SER A 110 -4.35 -16.44 -7.17
C SER A 110 -4.03 -17.74 -6.42
N LYS A 111 -4.04 -18.88 -7.11
CA LYS A 111 -3.41 -20.10 -6.61
C LYS A 111 -1.94 -20.09 -7.05
N LEU A 112 -1.03 -20.35 -6.10
CA LEU A 112 0.44 -20.34 -6.23
C LEU A 112 1.06 -21.17 -7.38
N GLY A 113 0.26 -21.87 -8.20
CA GLY A 113 0.73 -22.67 -9.34
C GLY A 113 1.24 -21.86 -10.55
N PHE A 114 1.22 -20.52 -10.52
CA PHE A 114 1.72 -19.68 -11.61
C PHE A 114 3.14 -19.12 -11.38
N LEU A 115 3.67 -19.21 -10.15
CA LEU A 115 5.01 -18.69 -9.83
C LEU A 115 6.14 -19.68 -10.16
N GLU A 116 5.86 -20.97 -10.38
CA GLU A 116 6.86 -21.94 -10.83
C GLU A 116 7.34 -21.70 -12.28
N ASN A 117 6.61 -20.91 -13.07
CA ASN A 117 6.96 -20.61 -14.47
C ASN A 117 7.65 -19.26 -14.69
N ILE A 118 7.72 -18.39 -13.69
CA ILE A 118 8.31 -17.04 -13.86
C ILE A 118 9.78 -17.00 -13.39
N PHE A 119 10.20 -17.89 -12.48
CA PHE A 119 11.61 -18.02 -12.06
C PHE A 119 12.39 -19.12 -12.81
N LYS A 120 11.85 -19.61 -13.94
CA LYS A 120 12.57 -20.48 -14.88
C LYS A 120 12.74 -19.79 -16.24
N LEU A 121 13.39 -18.64 -16.26
CA LEU A 121 14.05 -18.08 -17.45
C LEU A 121 15.39 -17.46 -17.04
#